data_AF-A0A4P8QW88-F1
#
_entry.id   AF-A0A4P8QW88-F1
#
_cell.length_a   1.000
_cell.length_b   1.000
_cell.length_c   1.000
_cell.angle_alpha   90.00
_cell.angle_beta   90.00
_cell.angle_gamma   90.00
#
_symmetry.space_group_name_H-M   'P 1'
#
loop_
_entity.id
_entity.type
_entity.pdbx_description
1 polymer ?
#
loop_
_entity_poly.entity_id
_entity_poly.type
_entity_poly.pdbx_seq_one_letter_code
_entity_poly.pdbx_strand_id
1 'polypeptide(L)'
;MLSSDIKIKVQNFGRFLSNMVMPNIGAFIAWGIITALFIPTGWTPNETLAKLVGPMITYLLPLLIGYTGGRLVFGERGGVVGAITTMGVIAGTDIPMFLGAMIVGPLGGWAIKRFDGMVDGKIKSGFEMLVNNFSAGIIGMLLAILAFLAIGPLVVIFSQALAAGVNLMVQNDLLPLTSIFVEPAKILFLNNAINHGIFSPLGIQQATETGKSIFFLIEANPGPGMGVLMAYMFFGRGNAKESAPGAAIIHFLGGIHEIYFPYVLMNPRLIIAVILGGMTGVFTLNLLGGGLVSPASPGSILAVLAMTPKGAYFANVVAIAAAFAVSFFVSVILLKSVKHKSEDDLSDSTRRMQEMKASANGQGSVKAGVSGDMSTVRKIIVACDAGMGSSAMGAGVLRKKVQDAGLTHISVINSAINSLPDDADLVITHRDLTERAMRHAPQAQHISLTNFLDSHLYSDLTARLVAAQDSGAPSVGAPVTATAEPTNLFQLRAEHIFLNQQAADKAQAIRFAGEQLVKGGFVKPDYVDAMLEREKLTSTYLGESIAVPHGTIEAKNQVLKTGVVFCQYPDGVRFGDEDDEVARLVIGIAARNNEHIQVITSLTNALDDETIIERLAHTRDVQDVLDLLSGKKNA
;
A
#
# COMPACT_ATOMS: atom_id res chain seq x y z
N MET A 1 -16.88 16.08 21.37
CA MET A 1 -16.46 15.66 20.01
C MET A 1 -15.11 16.29 19.74
N LEU A 2 -14.07 15.51 19.43
CA LEU A 2 -12.74 16.03 19.07
C LEU A 2 -12.83 16.84 17.77
N SER A 3 -12.06 17.93 17.63
CA SER A 3 -12.02 18.67 16.36
C SER A 3 -11.50 17.77 15.22
N SER A 4 -11.94 18.04 13.99
CA SER A 4 -11.55 17.29 12.79
C SER A 4 -10.04 17.13 12.67
N ASP A 5 -9.28 18.18 12.99
CA ASP A 5 -7.82 18.20 12.85
C ASP A 5 -7.11 17.29 13.88
N ILE A 6 -7.62 17.24 15.11
CA ILE A 6 -7.08 16.34 16.15
C ILE A 6 -7.34 14.89 15.77
N LYS A 7 -8.53 14.58 15.24
CA LYS A 7 -8.87 13.24 14.75
C LYS A 7 -7.92 12.80 13.63
N ILE A 8 -7.65 13.66 12.66
CA ILE A 8 -6.73 13.37 11.54
C ILE A 8 -5.31 13.15 12.03
N LYS A 9 -4.80 13.98 12.96
CA LYS A 9 -3.46 13.81 13.53
C LYS A 9 -3.33 12.49 14.29
N VAL A 10 -4.32 12.12 15.10
CA VAL A 10 -4.34 10.85 15.83
C VAL A 10 -4.38 9.66 14.87
N GLN A 11 -5.19 9.74 13.81
CA GLN A 11 -5.26 8.70 12.77
C GLN A 11 -3.94 8.54 12.02
N ASN A 12 -3.31 9.65 11.61
CA ASN A 12 -2.01 9.63 10.93
C ASN A 12 -0.91 9.07 11.81
N PHE A 13 -0.88 9.45 13.09
CA PHE A 13 0.06 8.90 14.07
C PHE A 13 -0.14 7.40 14.27
N GLY A 14 -1.40 6.96 14.48
CA GLY A 14 -1.73 5.55 14.61
C GLY A 14 -1.34 4.73 13.37
N ARG A 15 -1.60 5.24 12.17
CA ARG A 15 -1.21 4.58 10.91
C ARG A 15 0.30 4.45 10.77
N PHE A 16 1.05 5.51 11.12
CA PHE A 16 2.50 5.47 11.10
C PHE A 16 3.03 4.34 11.99
N LEU A 17 2.52 4.25 13.22
CA LEU A 17 2.88 3.17 14.16
C LEU A 17 2.50 1.79 13.63
N SER A 18 1.29 1.62 13.09
CA SER A 18 0.86 0.33 12.53
C SER A 18 1.73 -0.10 11.34
N ASN A 19 2.12 0.83 10.46
CA ASN A 19 3.00 0.54 9.32
C ASN A 19 4.41 0.12 9.73
N MET A 20 4.82 0.38 10.98
CA MET A 20 6.09 -0.11 11.52
C MET A 20 6.01 -1.57 11.99
N VAL A 21 4.82 -2.03 12.39
CA VAL A 21 4.61 -3.37 12.96
C VAL A 21 4.07 -4.35 11.91
N MET A 22 3.12 -3.92 11.06
CA MET A 22 2.41 -4.79 10.12
C MET A 22 3.33 -5.57 9.17
N PRO A 23 4.35 -4.96 8.51
CA PRO A 23 5.26 -5.70 7.63
C PRO A 23 6.04 -6.81 8.36
N ASN A 24 6.11 -6.74 9.69
CA ASN A 24 6.86 -7.64 10.54
C ASN A 24 6.00 -8.69 11.24
N ILE A 25 4.67 -8.73 11.00
CA ILE A 25 3.73 -9.67 11.67
C ILE A 25 4.18 -11.13 11.53
N GLY A 26 4.74 -11.52 10.39
CA GLY A 26 5.27 -12.88 10.20
C GLY A 26 6.33 -13.26 11.24
N ALA A 27 7.18 -12.33 11.66
CA ALA A 27 8.17 -12.55 12.71
C ALA A 27 7.52 -12.69 14.10
N PHE A 28 6.47 -11.93 14.40
CA PHE A 28 5.69 -12.06 15.64
C PHE A 28 4.96 -13.41 15.72
N ILE A 29 4.40 -13.87 14.60
CA ILE A 29 3.75 -15.18 14.51
C ILE A 29 4.79 -16.29 14.72
N ALA A 30 5.93 -16.22 14.03
CA ALA A 30 7.00 -17.20 14.20
C ALA A 30 7.49 -17.28 15.65
N TRP A 31 7.77 -16.13 16.27
CA TRP A 31 8.10 -16.04 17.69
C TRP A 31 6.99 -16.62 18.59
N GLY A 32 5.73 -16.28 18.32
CA GLY A 32 4.58 -16.78 19.07
C GLY A 32 4.42 -18.30 18.98
N ILE A 33 4.62 -18.89 17.81
CA ILE A 33 4.57 -20.36 17.61
C ILE A 33 5.71 -21.04 18.36
N ILE A 34 6.94 -20.54 18.24
CA ILE A 34 8.10 -21.08 18.98
C ILE A 34 7.85 -21.01 20.49
N THR A 35 7.31 -19.89 20.95
CA THR A 35 6.95 -19.66 22.36
C THR A 35 5.87 -20.64 22.80
N ALA A 36 4.79 -20.78 22.02
CA ALA A 36 3.71 -21.72 22.32
C ALA A 36 4.18 -23.17 22.35
N LEU A 37 5.14 -23.57 21.50
CA LEU A 37 5.61 -24.94 21.39
C LEU A 37 6.66 -25.29 22.45
N PHE A 38 7.74 -24.52 22.55
CA PHE A 38 9.00 -25.03 23.12
C PHE A 38 9.35 -24.52 24.52
N ILE A 39 8.72 -23.46 25.02
CA ILE A 39 8.96 -22.99 26.40
C ILE A 39 8.51 -24.06 27.41
N PRO A 40 8.92 -23.98 28.69
CA PRO A 40 8.53 -24.96 29.71
C PRO A 40 7.01 -25.17 29.85
N THR A 41 6.22 -24.11 29.64
CA THR A 41 4.75 -24.14 29.65
C THR A 41 4.12 -24.46 28.30
N GLY A 42 4.94 -24.71 27.28
CA GLY A 42 4.53 -24.92 25.90
C GLY A 42 3.96 -26.30 25.60
N TRP A 43 3.55 -26.48 24.34
CA TRP A 43 2.92 -27.70 23.85
C TRP A 43 3.85 -28.90 23.83
N THR A 44 5.09 -28.69 23.38
CA THR A 44 6.16 -29.68 23.27
C THR A 44 7.45 -29.07 23.82
N PRO A 45 7.57 -28.90 25.16
CA PRO A 45 8.70 -28.19 25.76
C PRO A 45 10.04 -28.76 25.31
N ASN A 46 10.96 -27.87 24.91
CA ASN A 46 12.29 -28.22 24.46
C ASN A 46 13.27 -27.11 24.81
N GLU A 47 14.15 -27.35 25.78
CA GLU A 47 15.08 -26.33 26.27
C GLU A 47 16.03 -25.78 25.20
N THR A 48 16.38 -26.58 24.19
CA THR A 48 17.28 -26.15 23.12
C THR A 48 16.57 -25.20 22.15
N LEU A 49 15.35 -25.54 21.73
CA LEU A 49 14.56 -24.71 20.81
C LEU A 49 13.97 -23.49 21.51
N ALA A 50 13.66 -23.58 22.80
CA ALA A 50 13.19 -22.45 23.62
C ALA A 50 14.20 -21.30 23.68
N LYS A 51 15.51 -21.58 23.52
CA LYS A 51 16.56 -20.55 23.46
C LYS A 51 16.38 -19.56 22.31
N LEU A 52 15.57 -19.87 21.29
CA LEU A 52 15.24 -18.94 20.21
C LEU A 52 14.33 -17.79 20.66
N VAL A 53 13.50 -18.01 21.68
CA VAL A 53 12.48 -17.04 22.14
C VAL A 53 13.13 -15.73 22.58
N GLY A 54 14.18 -15.81 23.42
CA GLY A 54 14.88 -14.65 23.98
C GLY A 54 15.52 -13.74 22.92
N PRO A 55 16.41 -14.26 22.05
CA PRO A 55 17.01 -13.45 20.99
C PRO A 55 15.99 -12.86 20.01
N MET A 56 14.89 -13.58 19.72
CA MET A 56 13.85 -13.07 18.83
C MET A 56 13.11 -11.87 19.44
N ILE A 57 12.72 -11.95 20.72
CA ILE A 57 11.99 -10.86 21.37
C ILE A 57 12.90 -9.67 21.71
N THR A 58 14.15 -9.92 22.11
CA THR A 58 15.08 -8.86 22.52
C THR A 58 15.73 -8.15 21.34
N TYR A 59 16.09 -8.88 20.28
CA TYR A 59 16.84 -8.33 19.14
C TYR A 59 16.02 -8.29 17.86
N LEU A 60 15.54 -9.45 17.38
CA LEU A 60 14.95 -9.54 16.04
C LEU A 60 13.74 -8.61 15.88
N LEU A 61 12.75 -8.71 16.75
CA LEU A 61 11.50 -7.96 16.58
C LEU A 61 11.70 -6.44 16.76
N PRO A 62 12.42 -5.94 17.79
CA PRO A 62 12.67 -4.51 17.89
C PRO A 62 13.52 -3.97 16.74
N LEU A 63 14.55 -4.70 16.29
CA LEU A 63 15.37 -4.27 15.14
C LEU A 63 14.57 -4.17 13.85
N LEU A 64 13.66 -5.13 13.59
CA LEU A 64 12.76 -5.08 12.45
C LEU A 64 11.82 -3.87 12.49
N ILE A 65 11.26 -3.54 13.66
CA ILE A 65 10.46 -2.34 13.86
C ILE A 65 11.29 -1.08 13.62
N GLY A 66 12.49 -1.01 14.21
CA GLY A 66 13.39 0.13 14.09
C GLY A 66 13.82 0.39 12.64
N TYR A 67 14.17 -0.69 11.93
CA TYR A 67 14.47 -0.67 10.51
C TYR A 67 13.25 -0.20 9.69
N THR A 68 12.07 -0.75 9.95
CA THR A 68 10.85 -0.36 9.22
C THR A 68 10.49 1.09 9.48
N GLY A 69 10.61 1.57 10.72
CA GLY A 69 10.41 2.97 11.09
C GLY A 69 11.35 3.92 10.38
N GLY A 70 12.65 3.60 10.37
CA GLY A 70 13.63 4.38 9.62
C GLY A 70 13.37 4.37 8.11
N ARG A 71 12.96 3.22 7.57
CA ARG A 71 12.63 3.04 6.16
C ARG A 71 11.41 3.85 5.72
N LEU A 72 10.39 3.95 6.57
CA LEU A 72 9.23 4.80 6.30
C LEU A 72 9.59 6.29 6.22
N VAL A 73 10.67 6.72 6.88
CA VAL A 73 11.12 8.13 6.84
C VAL A 73 12.03 8.40 5.64
N PHE A 74 12.96 7.50 5.33
CA PHE A 74 14.00 7.74 4.33
C PHE A 74 14.53 6.49 3.60
N GLY A 75 13.63 5.58 3.22
CA GLY A 75 13.96 4.42 2.40
C GLY A 75 15.02 3.50 3.04
N GLU A 76 15.73 2.74 2.22
CA GLU A 76 16.69 1.72 2.71
C GLU A 76 17.76 2.28 3.64
N ARG A 77 18.31 3.46 3.31
CA ARG A 77 19.31 4.12 4.16
C ARG A 77 18.74 4.51 5.52
N GLY A 78 17.54 5.07 5.53
CA GLY A 78 16.82 5.35 6.76
C GLY A 78 16.60 4.10 7.60
N GLY A 79 16.28 2.97 6.95
CA GLY A 79 16.10 1.69 7.64
C GLY A 79 17.37 1.19 8.32
N VAL A 80 18.51 1.20 7.61
CA VAL A 80 19.80 0.78 8.19
C VAL A 80 20.18 1.64 9.39
N VAL A 81 20.09 2.98 9.27
CA VAL A 81 20.39 3.90 10.38
C VAL A 81 19.39 3.73 11.52
N GLY A 82 18.11 3.50 11.23
CA GLY A 82 17.09 3.20 12.23
C GLY A 82 17.38 1.91 13.01
N ALA A 83 17.85 0.86 12.33
CA ALA A 83 18.25 -0.40 12.96
C ALA A 83 19.47 -0.23 13.88
N ILE A 84 20.51 0.47 13.42
CA ILE A 84 21.71 0.77 14.23
C ILE A 84 21.31 1.58 15.47
N THR A 85 20.50 2.62 15.29
CA THR A 85 19.99 3.44 16.40
C THR A 85 19.20 2.60 17.41
N THR A 86 18.39 1.66 16.90
CA THR A 86 17.59 0.75 17.72
C THR A 86 18.46 -0.20 18.54
N MET A 87 19.60 -0.64 18.02
CA MET A 87 20.56 -1.42 18.79
C MET A 87 21.08 -0.65 20.03
N GLY A 88 21.19 0.68 19.93
CA GLY A 88 21.53 1.54 21.05
C GLY A 88 20.54 1.47 22.22
N VAL A 89 19.23 1.53 21.95
CA VAL A 89 18.22 1.38 23.02
C VAL A 89 18.15 -0.05 23.55
N ILE A 90 18.31 -1.06 22.70
CA ILE A 90 18.32 -2.47 23.13
C ILE A 90 19.50 -2.71 24.09
N ALA A 91 20.69 -2.25 23.73
CA ALA A 91 21.89 -2.42 24.56
C ALA A 91 21.78 -1.69 25.91
N GLY A 92 20.94 -0.66 26.01
CA GLY A 92 20.78 0.14 27.21
C GLY A 92 19.95 -0.51 28.32
N THR A 93 19.23 -1.61 28.05
CA THR A 93 18.27 -2.18 29.01
C THR A 93 18.04 -3.67 28.82
N ASP A 94 17.59 -4.36 29.87
CA ASP A 94 17.24 -5.78 29.81
C ASP A 94 15.79 -6.06 29.35
N ILE A 95 14.99 -5.02 29.10
CA ILE A 95 13.59 -5.14 28.69
C ILE A 95 13.49 -5.06 27.16
N PRO A 96 12.67 -5.89 26.50
CA PRO A 96 12.43 -5.78 25.06
C PRO A 96 11.99 -4.38 24.61
N MET A 97 12.77 -3.76 23.72
CA MET A 97 12.66 -2.33 23.37
C MET A 97 11.72 -2.04 22.18
N PHE A 98 10.48 -2.54 22.21
CA PHE A 98 9.48 -2.29 21.15
C PHE A 98 9.16 -0.80 21.01
N LEU A 99 8.76 -0.16 22.12
CA LEU A 99 8.43 1.27 22.12
C LEU A 99 9.66 2.13 21.83
N GLY A 100 10.82 1.74 22.38
CA GLY A 100 12.10 2.37 22.08
C GLY A 100 12.41 2.36 20.59
N ALA A 101 12.31 1.19 19.94
CA ALA A 101 12.47 1.03 18.50
C ALA A 101 11.48 1.89 17.70
N MET A 102 10.23 1.99 18.15
CA MET A 102 9.22 2.81 17.49
C MET A 102 9.54 4.31 17.49
N ILE A 103 10.27 4.77 18.51
CA ILE A 103 10.71 6.16 18.63
C ILE A 103 12.02 6.36 17.86
N VAL A 104 13.04 5.54 18.12
CA VAL A 104 14.40 5.81 17.64
C VAL A 104 14.64 5.39 16.19
N GLY A 105 13.90 4.42 15.67
CA GLY A 105 13.97 4.02 14.27
C GLY A 105 13.68 5.19 13.31
N PRO A 106 12.50 5.84 13.42
CA PRO A 106 12.16 7.03 12.65
C PRO A 106 13.12 8.21 12.87
N LEU A 107 13.60 8.41 14.10
CA LEU A 107 14.60 9.45 14.41
C LEU A 107 15.92 9.20 13.65
N GLY A 108 16.36 7.95 13.58
CA GLY A 108 17.50 7.53 12.77
C GLY A 108 17.31 7.85 11.29
N GLY A 109 16.15 7.49 10.73
CA GLY A 109 15.77 7.82 9.37
C GLY A 109 15.72 9.33 9.09
N TRP A 110 15.21 10.11 10.04
CA TRP A 110 15.14 11.57 9.94
C TRP A 110 16.53 12.22 9.95
N ALA A 111 17.42 11.76 10.82
CA ALA A 111 18.77 12.31 10.95
C ALA A 111 19.58 12.10 9.66
N ILE A 112 19.54 10.89 9.08
CA ILE A 112 20.25 10.63 7.82
C ILE A 112 19.61 11.36 6.63
N LYS A 113 18.28 11.48 6.60
CA LYS A 113 17.57 12.31 5.61
C LYS A 113 18.05 13.76 5.65
N ARG A 114 18.20 14.31 6.85
CA ARG A 114 18.64 15.69 7.04
C ARG A 114 20.09 15.85 6.60
N PHE A 115 20.97 14.90 6.93
CA PHE A 115 22.35 14.91 6.48
C PHE A 115 22.46 14.85 4.96
N ASP A 116 21.79 13.92 4.31
CA ASP A 116 21.83 13.78 2.85
C ASP A 116 21.37 15.07 2.15
N GLY A 117 20.28 15.67 2.61
CA GLY A 117 19.83 16.97 2.07
C GLY A 117 20.81 18.12 2.31
N MET A 118 21.70 18.05 3.30
CA MET A 118 22.74 19.07 3.53
C MET A 118 23.98 18.88 2.65
N VAL A 119 24.23 17.65 2.19
CA VAL A 119 25.43 17.29 1.41
C VAL A 119 25.10 17.10 -0.08
N ASP A 120 23.82 17.12 -0.45
CA ASP A 120 23.37 17.06 -1.84
C ASP A 120 24.04 18.12 -2.72
N GLY A 121 24.49 17.70 -3.91
CA GLY A 121 25.26 18.52 -4.84
C GLY A 121 26.69 18.91 -4.39
N LYS A 122 27.13 18.54 -3.18
CA LYS A 122 28.48 18.87 -2.66
C LYS A 122 29.48 17.72 -2.78
N ILE A 123 29.01 16.51 -3.09
CA ILE A 123 29.84 15.31 -3.21
C ILE A 123 30.38 15.23 -4.64
N LYS A 124 31.69 15.02 -4.76
CA LYS A 124 32.31 14.77 -6.07
C LYS A 124 31.88 13.41 -6.61
N SER A 125 31.66 13.35 -7.91
CA SER A 125 31.34 12.08 -8.60
C SER A 125 32.38 11.00 -8.30
N GLY A 126 31.91 9.78 -8.02
CA GLY A 126 32.75 8.65 -7.60
C GLY A 126 32.95 8.50 -6.09
N PHE A 127 32.69 9.54 -5.28
CA PHE A 127 32.75 9.47 -3.80
C PHE A 127 31.39 9.25 -3.14
N GLU A 128 30.30 9.26 -3.91
CA GLU A 128 28.92 9.15 -3.42
C GLU A 128 28.71 7.91 -2.55
N MET A 129 29.14 6.73 -3.03
CA MET A 129 28.98 5.48 -2.28
C MET A 129 29.78 5.49 -0.96
N LEU A 130 30.98 6.09 -0.98
CA LEU A 130 31.81 6.23 0.21
C LEU A 130 31.11 7.13 1.24
N VAL A 131 30.70 8.33 0.83
CA VAL A 131 30.02 9.28 1.72
C VAL A 131 28.69 8.70 2.21
N ASN A 132 27.93 8.02 1.36
CA ASN A 132 26.64 7.45 1.71
C ASN A 132 26.75 6.36 2.79
N ASN A 133 27.72 5.45 2.66
CA ASN A 133 27.92 4.37 3.63
C ASN A 133 28.58 4.88 4.92
N PHE A 134 29.60 5.73 4.84
CA PHE A 134 30.28 6.27 6.02
C PHE A 134 29.37 7.19 6.84
N SER A 135 28.57 8.04 6.19
CA SER A 135 27.62 8.89 6.90
C SER A 135 26.54 8.08 7.63
N ALA A 136 25.98 7.05 6.98
CA ALA A 136 25.03 6.16 7.63
C ALA A 136 25.65 5.44 8.84
N GLY A 137 26.90 4.97 8.72
CA GLY A 137 27.63 4.34 9.82
C GLY A 137 27.92 5.30 10.98
N ILE A 138 28.47 6.48 10.70
CA ILE A 138 28.85 7.47 11.72
C ILE A 138 27.61 8.04 12.42
N ILE A 139 26.60 8.46 11.66
CA ILE A 139 25.35 8.99 12.21
C ILE A 139 24.63 7.90 13.01
N GLY A 140 24.54 6.69 12.46
CA GLY A 140 23.98 5.54 13.17
C GLY A 140 24.69 5.27 14.50
N MET A 141 26.02 5.27 14.51
CA MET A 141 26.83 5.09 15.74
C MET A 141 26.55 6.20 16.77
N LEU A 142 26.57 7.46 16.36
CA LEU A 142 26.32 8.59 17.27
C LEU A 142 24.92 8.54 17.86
N LEU A 143 23.91 8.22 17.04
CA LEU A 143 22.54 8.08 17.49
C LEU A 143 22.35 6.84 18.37
N ALA A 144 23.04 5.73 18.10
CA ALA A 144 23.00 4.55 18.96
C ALA A 144 23.58 4.86 20.36
N ILE A 145 24.70 5.58 20.43
CA ILE A 145 25.28 6.03 21.71
C ILE A 145 24.31 6.96 22.44
N LEU A 146 23.72 7.93 21.73
CA LEU A 146 22.74 8.84 22.33
C LEU A 146 21.51 8.09 22.83
N ALA A 147 21.02 7.13 22.05
CA ALA A 147 19.84 6.35 22.38
C ALA A 147 20.10 5.44 23.60
N PHE A 148 21.30 4.87 23.70
CA PHE A 148 21.77 4.13 24.88
C PHE A 148 21.79 5.02 26.14
N LEU A 149 22.38 6.22 26.04
CA LEU A 149 22.56 7.10 27.20
C LEU A 149 21.29 7.83 27.66
N ALA A 150 20.44 8.25 26.73
CA ALA A 150 19.31 9.15 27.03
C ALA A 150 17.94 8.47 26.89
N ILE A 151 17.75 7.66 25.83
CA ILE A 151 16.41 7.17 25.46
C ILE A 151 16.08 5.88 26.20
N GLY A 152 17.05 4.99 26.44
CA GLY A 152 16.88 3.78 27.24
C GLY A 152 16.25 4.05 28.62
N PRO A 153 16.85 4.89 29.48
CA PRO A 153 16.30 5.20 30.80
C PRO A 153 14.92 5.86 30.75
N LEU A 154 14.68 6.76 29.78
CA LEU A 154 13.39 7.44 29.61
C LEU A 154 12.28 6.44 29.27
N VAL A 155 12.56 5.51 28.34
CA VAL A 155 11.60 4.48 27.92
C VAL A 155 11.34 3.52 29.07
N VAL A 156 12.34 3.17 29.89
CA VAL A 156 12.12 2.33 31.08
C VAL A 156 11.18 3.01 32.07
N ILE A 157 11.41 4.27 32.40
CA ILE A 157 10.53 5.04 33.31
C ILE A 157 9.10 5.07 32.76
N PHE A 158 8.95 5.34 31.46
CA PHE A 158 7.64 5.39 30.82
C PHE A 158 6.94 4.03 30.78
N SER A 159 7.65 2.96 30.43
CA SER A 159 7.13 1.59 30.42
C SER A 159 6.73 1.13 31.82
N GLN A 160 7.51 1.47 32.85
CA GLN A 160 7.16 1.21 34.25
C GLN A 160 5.92 2.00 34.68
N ALA A 161 5.79 3.26 34.27
CA ALA A 161 4.60 4.07 34.56
C ALA A 161 3.33 3.51 33.88
N LEU A 162 3.44 3.10 32.61
CA LEU A 162 2.35 2.42 31.90
C LEU A 162 1.99 1.08 32.53
N ALA A 163 2.98 0.26 32.87
CA ALA A 163 2.79 -1.01 33.55
C ALA A 163 2.12 -0.80 34.92
N ALA A 164 2.49 0.24 35.67
CA ALA A 164 1.85 0.59 36.93
C ALA A 164 0.39 1.04 36.73
N GLY A 165 0.10 1.86 35.70
CA GLY A 165 -1.26 2.27 35.36
C GLY A 165 -2.15 1.08 34.96
N VAL A 166 -1.60 0.16 34.18
CA VAL A 166 -2.22 -1.13 33.85
C VAL A 166 -2.47 -1.96 35.11
N ASN A 167 -1.46 -2.09 35.98
CA ASN A 167 -1.56 -2.89 37.19
C ASN A 167 -2.62 -2.33 38.15
N LEU A 168 -2.74 -1.00 38.24
CA LEU A 168 -3.85 -0.35 38.95
C LEU A 168 -5.21 -0.70 38.36
N MET A 169 -5.33 -0.75 37.02
CA MET A 169 -6.58 -1.18 36.38
C MET A 169 -6.90 -2.66 36.63
N VAL A 170 -5.89 -3.52 36.66
CA VAL A 170 -6.06 -4.95 36.98
C VAL A 170 -6.48 -5.14 38.43
N GLN A 171 -5.77 -4.51 39.37
CA GLN A 171 -5.99 -4.67 40.81
C GLN A 171 -7.33 -4.09 41.29
N ASN A 172 -7.84 -3.07 40.60
CA ASN A 172 -9.15 -2.48 40.91
C ASN A 172 -10.27 -3.04 40.02
N ASP A 173 -10.03 -4.12 39.26
CA ASP A 173 -11.00 -4.74 38.34
C ASP A 173 -11.60 -3.76 37.31
N LEU A 174 -10.84 -2.73 36.92
CA LEU A 174 -11.26 -1.67 35.99
C LEU A 174 -10.90 -1.99 34.53
N LEU A 175 -10.08 -3.01 34.28
CA LEU A 175 -9.74 -3.45 32.92
C LEU A 175 -10.96 -3.60 31.98
N PRO A 176 -12.12 -4.16 32.42
CA PRO A 176 -13.31 -4.24 31.57
C PRO A 176 -13.73 -2.90 30.97
N LEU A 177 -13.58 -1.80 31.71
CA LEU A 177 -13.97 -0.45 31.29
C LEU A 177 -13.18 0.06 30.08
N THR A 178 -12.02 -0.53 29.77
CA THR A 178 -11.26 -0.22 28.55
C THR A 178 -12.11 -0.42 27.29
N SER A 179 -13.07 -1.34 27.32
CA SER A 179 -14.01 -1.63 26.22
C SER A 179 -14.87 -0.42 25.82
N ILE A 180 -15.12 0.52 26.73
CA ILE A 180 -15.83 1.78 26.46
C ILE A 180 -15.11 2.59 25.38
N PHE A 181 -13.77 2.51 25.34
CA PHE A 181 -12.94 3.20 24.37
C PHE A 181 -12.57 2.30 23.18
N VAL A 182 -12.24 1.04 23.47
CA VAL A 182 -11.74 0.11 22.45
C VAL A 182 -12.82 -0.22 21.42
N GLU A 183 -14.03 -0.60 21.82
CA GLU A 183 -15.06 -1.04 20.88
C GLU A 183 -15.53 0.07 19.91
N PRO A 184 -15.82 1.31 20.36
CA PRO A 184 -16.09 2.40 19.42
C PRO A 184 -14.90 2.72 18.52
N ALA A 185 -13.68 2.67 19.05
CA ALA A 185 -12.49 2.96 18.27
C ALA A 185 -12.24 1.90 17.18
N LYS A 186 -12.51 0.62 17.47
CA LYS A 186 -12.48 -0.47 16.47
C LYS A 186 -13.42 -0.17 15.31
N ILE A 187 -14.68 0.16 15.60
CA ILE A 187 -15.70 0.48 14.57
C ILE A 187 -15.31 1.72 13.74
N LEU A 188 -14.57 2.65 14.34
CA LEU A 188 -14.01 3.82 13.67
C LEU A 188 -12.67 3.55 12.96
N PHE A 189 -12.29 2.28 12.77
CA PHE A 189 -11.07 1.82 12.09
C PHE A 189 -9.78 2.30 12.76
N LEU A 190 -9.81 2.46 14.09
CA LEU A 190 -8.63 2.74 14.91
C LEU A 190 -8.07 1.46 15.57
N ASN A 191 -8.57 0.28 15.18
CA ASN A 191 -8.16 -1.02 15.70
C ASN A 191 -6.65 -1.27 15.51
N ASN A 192 -6.09 -0.97 14.34
CA ASN A 192 -4.66 -1.17 14.09
C ASN A 192 -3.77 -0.27 14.96
N ALA A 193 -4.20 0.95 15.23
CA ALA A 193 -3.47 1.90 16.07
C ALA A 193 -3.49 1.46 17.54
N ILE A 194 -4.63 0.98 18.01
CA ILE A 194 -4.80 0.50 19.39
C ILE A 194 -4.09 -0.84 19.58
N ASN A 195 -4.32 -1.80 18.70
CA ASN A 195 -3.79 -3.15 18.83
C ASN A 195 -2.25 -3.14 18.67
N HIS A 196 -1.73 -2.62 17.56
CA HIS A 196 -0.28 -2.67 17.32
C HIS A 196 0.50 -1.51 17.96
N GLY A 197 -0.14 -0.38 18.24
CA GLY A 197 0.52 0.76 18.87
C GLY A 197 0.53 0.72 20.40
N ILE A 198 -0.46 0.08 21.04
CA ILE A 198 -0.62 0.09 22.50
C ILE A 198 -0.62 -1.33 23.08
N PHE A 199 -1.58 -2.17 22.67
CA PHE A 199 -1.78 -3.47 23.34
C PHE A 199 -0.74 -4.53 22.99
N SER A 200 -0.23 -4.56 21.75
CA SER A 200 0.78 -5.53 21.35
C SER A 200 2.09 -5.32 22.12
N PRO A 201 2.68 -4.10 22.22
CA PRO A 201 3.85 -3.88 23.06
C PRO A 201 3.65 -4.26 24.54
N LEU A 202 2.54 -3.82 25.14
CA LEU A 202 2.21 -4.13 26.54
C LEU A 202 2.00 -5.63 26.77
N GLY A 203 1.31 -6.28 25.83
CA GLY A 203 1.03 -7.70 25.90
C GLY A 203 2.27 -8.55 25.73
N ILE A 204 3.21 -8.14 24.87
CA ILE A 204 4.50 -8.83 24.71
C ILE A 204 5.32 -8.72 25.99
N GLN A 205 5.37 -7.54 26.60
CA GLN A 205 6.05 -7.36 27.88
C GLN A 205 5.44 -8.27 28.96
N GLN A 206 4.11 -8.29 29.11
CA GLN A 206 3.43 -9.13 30.09
C GLN A 206 3.58 -10.64 29.80
N ALA A 207 3.51 -11.05 28.53
CA ALA A 207 3.63 -12.45 28.13
C ALA A 207 5.05 -12.99 28.34
N THR A 208 6.07 -12.12 28.31
CA THR A 208 7.45 -12.50 28.63
C THR A 208 7.59 -12.90 30.10
N GLU A 209 6.94 -12.17 31.00
CA GLU A 209 7.02 -12.41 32.45
C GLU A 209 6.09 -13.55 32.91
N THR A 210 4.88 -13.62 32.35
CA THR A 210 3.80 -14.49 32.85
C THR A 210 3.42 -15.61 31.90
N GLY A 211 4.06 -15.69 30.73
CA GLY A 211 3.78 -16.66 29.67
C GLY A 211 2.50 -16.39 28.86
N LYS A 212 1.71 -15.36 29.22
CA LYS A 212 0.49 -14.98 28.51
C LYS A 212 0.12 -13.51 28.75
N SER A 213 -0.76 -12.96 27.94
CA SER A 213 -1.32 -11.63 28.18
C SER A 213 -2.78 -11.51 27.78
N ILE A 214 -3.55 -10.84 28.63
CA ILE A 214 -4.94 -10.45 28.36
C ILE A 214 -5.00 -9.39 27.25
N PHE A 215 -3.98 -8.53 27.12
CA PHE A 215 -3.96 -7.43 26.15
C PHE A 215 -4.14 -7.88 24.71
N PHE A 216 -3.65 -9.06 24.36
CA PHE A 216 -3.82 -9.63 23.03
C PHE A 216 -5.27 -10.00 22.70
N LEU A 217 -6.15 -10.17 23.70
CA LEU A 217 -7.56 -10.52 23.52
C LEU A 217 -8.52 -9.34 23.67
N ILE A 218 -8.08 -8.20 24.21
CA ILE A 218 -8.96 -7.03 24.39
C ILE A 218 -9.53 -6.58 23.04
N GLU A 219 -8.71 -6.58 21.99
CA GLU A 219 -9.14 -6.23 20.64
C GLU A 219 -9.53 -7.47 19.83
N ALA A 220 -8.74 -8.56 19.91
CA ALA A 220 -8.90 -9.73 19.05
C ALA A 220 -10.09 -10.65 19.40
N ASN A 221 -10.78 -10.43 20.53
CA ASN A 221 -11.92 -11.27 20.93
C ASN A 221 -13.06 -11.18 19.89
N PRO A 222 -13.41 -12.29 19.20
CA PRO A 222 -14.44 -12.26 18.16
C PRO A 222 -15.87 -12.29 18.74
N GLY A 223 -16.04 -12.55 20.04
CA GLY A 223 -17.33 -12.72 20.70
C GLY A 223 -18.30 -11.54 20.51
N PRO A 224 -17.91 -10.28 20.82
CA PRO A 224 -18.81 -9.13 20.70
C PRO A 224 -19.39 -8.95 19.28
N GLY A 225 -18.54 -8.99 18.25
CA GLY A 225 -18.97 -8.86 16.85
C GLY A 225 -19.84 -10.03 16.40
N MET A 226 -19.50 -11.26 16.81
CA MET A 226 -20.28 -12.46 16.53
C MET A 226 -21.69 -12.36 17.14
N GLY A 227 -21.82 -11.77 18.33
CA GLY A 227 -23.12 -11.55 18.98
C GLY A 227 -24.04 -10.65 18.16
N VAL A 228 -23.50 -9.56 17.60
CA VAL A 228 -24.26 -8.66 16.71
C VAL A 228 -24.70 -9.37 15.44
N LEU A 229 -23.79 -10.09 14.77
CA LEU A 229 -24.08 -10.77 13.52
C LEU A 229 -25.14 -11.87 13.71
N MET A 230 -25.05 -12.65 14.78
CA MET A 230 -26.06 -13.66 15.10
C MET A 230 -27.42 -13.04 15.44
N ALA A 231 -27.44 -11.86 16.06
CA ALA A 231 -28.69 -11.15 16.32
C ALA A 231 -29.36 -10.70 15.00
N TYR A 232 -28.59 -10.22 14.02
CA TYR A 232 -29.12 -9.92 12.68
C TYR A 232 -29.55 -11.16 11.91
N MET A 233 -28.81 -12.26 12.00
CA MET A 233 -29.16 -13.53 11.35
C MET A 233 -30.55 -14.03 11.78
N PHE A 234 -30.84 -13.99 13.09
CA PHE A 234 -32.12 -14.52 13.60
C PHE A 234 -33.24 -13.48 13.68
N PHE A 235 -32.92 -12.23 14.03
CA PHE A 235 -33.91 -11.19 14.35
C PHE A 235 -33.80 -9.94 13.48
N GLY A 236 -32.80 -9.87 12.59
CA GLY A 236 -32.71 -8.85 11.56
C GLY A 236 -33.81 -8.98 10.50
N ARG A 237 -33.83 -8.03 9.57
CA ARG A 237 -34.78 -7.98 8.45
C ARG A 237 -34.07 -7.54 7.18
N GLY A 238 -34.67 -7.86 6.03
CA GLY A 238 -34.15 -7.50 4.71
C GLY A 238 -32.74 -8.04 4.44
N ASN A 239 -31.99 -7.31 3.61
CA ASN A 239 -30.65 -7.70 3.17
C ASN A 239 -29.67 -7.97 4.31
N ALA A 240 -29.77 -7.25 5.43
CA ALA A 240 -28.91 -7.47 6.60
C ALA A 240 -29.14 -8.83 7.26
N LYS A 241 -30.34 -9.41 7.18
CA LYS A 241 -30.59 -10.76 7.66
C LYS A 241 -29.94 -11.81 6.76
N GLU A 242 -30.04 -11.60 5.44
CA GLU A 242 -29.52 -12.53 4.44
C GLU A 242 -27.99 -12.54 4.38
N SER A 243 -27.34 -11.39 4.56
CA SER A 243 -25.88 -11.27 4.54
C SER A 243 -25.21 -11.66 5.86
N ALA A 244 -25.92 -11.63 6.99
CA ALA A 244 -25.36 -11.87 8.32
C ALA A 244 -24.70 -13.26 8.52
N PRO A 245 -25.24 -14.38 8.01
CA PRO A 245 -24.59 -15.70 8.13
C PRO A 245 -23.21 -15.74 7.47
N GLY A 246 -23.08 -15.22 6.24
CA GLY A 246 -21.80 -15.16 5.53
C GLY A 246 -20.80 -14.26 6.27
N ALA A 247 -21.27 -13.10 6.73
CA ALA A 247 -20.48 -12.18 7.54
C ALA A 247 -19.99 -12.83 8.85
N ALA A 248 -20.83 -13.63 9.52
CA ALA A 248 -20.49 -14.32 10.76
C ALA A 248 -19.35 -15.34 10.58
N ILE A 249 -19.37 -16.08 9.47
CA ILE A 249 -18.31 -17.04 9.13
C ILE A 249 -16.98 -16.33 8.91
N ILE A 250 -16.97 -15.28 8.08
CA ILE A 250 -15.72 -14.56 7.76
C ILE A 250 -15.18 -13.82 8.99
N HIS A 251 -16.06 -13.26 9.82
CA HIS A 251 -15.67 -12.64 11.09
C HIS A 251 -15.06 -13.65 12.05
N PHE A 252 -15.77 -14.74 12.36
CA PHE A 252 -15.40 -15.67 13.41
C PHE A 252 -14.23 -16.58 13.02
N LEU A 253 -14.27 -17.16 11.82
CA LEU A 253 -13.24 -18.08 11.32
C LEU A 253 -12.12 -17.36 10.56
N GLY A 254 -12.48 -16.34 9.77
CA GLY A 254 -11.50 -15.54 9.01
C GLY A 254 -10.80 -14.48 9.86
N GLY A 255 -11.40 -14.05 10.98
CA GLY A 255 -10.81 -13.05 11.86
C GLY A 255 -10.81 -11.64 11.28
N ILE A 256 -11.70 -11.35 10.33
CA ILE A 256 -11.88 -10.01 9.74
C ILE A 256 -12.96 -9.29 10.53
N HIS A 257 -12.54 -8.57 11.58
CA HIS A 257 -13.44 -7.90 12.51
C HIS A 257 -14.20 -6.75 11.86
N GLU A 258 -13.68 -6.17 10.78
CA GLU A 258 -14.32 -5.08 10.06
C GLU A 258 -15.69 -5.47 9.51
N ILE A 259 -15.94 -6.76 9.24
CA ILE A 259 -17.16 -7.23 8.58
C ILE A 259 -18.43 -6.98 9.40
N TYR A 260 -18.35 -6.91 10.73
CA TYR A 260 -19.53 -6.60 11.55
C TYR A 260 -19.78 -5.10 11.72
N PHE A 261 -18.83 -4.23 11.36
CA PHE A 261 -18.99 -2.79 11.56
C PHE A 261 -20.17 -2.17 10.80
N PRO A 262 -20.54 -2.56 9.55
CA PRO A 262 -21.69 -1.96 8.87
C PRO A 262 -22.98 -2.20 9.63
N TYR A 263 -23.14 -3.40 10.22
CA TYR A 263 -24.31 -3.78 11.01
C TYR A 263 -24.49 -2.92 12.26
N VAL A 264 -23.38 -2.50 12.88
CA VAL A 264 -23.40 -1.56 14.00
C VAL A 264 -23.64 -0.13 13.52
N LEU A 265 -23.13 0.26 12.36
CA LEU A 265 -23.35 1.60 11.79
C LEU A 265 -24.77 1.82 11.28
N MET A 266 -25.45 0.75 10.82
CA MET A 266 -26.88 0.77 10.50
C MET A 266 -27.73 1.13 11.71
N ASN A 267 -27.38 0.60 12.89
CA ASN A 267 -28.03 0.90 14.15
C ASN A 267 -27.00 1.22 15.22
N PRO A 268 -26.54 2.49 15.33
CA PRO A 268 -25.47 2.90 16.23
C PRO A 268 -25.71 2.58 17.71
N ARG A 269 -26.95 2.30 18.12
CA ARG A 269 -27.26 1.83 19.48
C ARG A 269 -26.59 0.49 19.78
N LEU A 270 -26.31 -0.33 18.77
CA LEU A 270 -25.60 -1.60 18.89
C LEU A 270 -24.14 -1.43 19.36
N ILE A 271 -23.59 -0.21 19.35
CA ILE A 271 -22.31 0.09 20.02
C ILE A 271 -22.39 -0.30 21.51
N ILE A 272 -23.54 -0.12 22.16
CA ILE A 272 -23.74 -0.52 23.56
C ILE A 272 -23.60 -2.04 23.70
N ALA A 273 -24.12 -2.82 22.75
CA ALA A 273 -24.05 -4.27 22.79
C ALA A 273 -22.61 -4.78 22.69
N VAL A 274 -21.81 -4.22 21.78
CA VAL A 274 -20.40 -4.61 21.65
C VAL A 274 -19.55 -4.13 22.83
N ILE A 275 -19.81 -2.94 23.39
CA ILE A 275 -19.15 -2.48 24.62
C ILE A 275 -19.43 -3.45 25.77
N LEU A 276 -20.70 -3.79 26.03
CA LEU A 276 -21.06 -4.70 27.12
C LEU A 276 -20.52 -6.11 26.89
N GLY A 277 -20.54 -6.59 25.64
CA GLY A 277 -19.89 -7.84 25.25
C GLY A 277 -18.38 -7.81 25.52
N GLY A 278 -17.68 -6.76 25.08
CA GLY A 278 -16.25 -6.58 25.32
C GLY A 278 -15.90 -6.51 26.81
N MET A 279 -16.66 -5.72 27.58
CA MET A 279 -16.52 -5.61 29.04
C MET A 279 -16.67 -6.98 29.69
N THR A 280 -17.67 -7.76 29.29
CA THR A 280 -17.92 -9.11 29.81
C THR A 280 -16.76 -10.03 29.49
N GLY A 281 -16.28 -10.02 28.24
CA GLY A 281 -15.13 -10.84 27.83
C GLY A 281 -13.87 -10.52 28.63
N VAL A 282 -13.52 -9.24 28.75
CA VAL A 282 -12.35 -8.80 29.53
C VAL A 282 -12.51 -9.13 31.01
N PHE A 283 -13.70 -8.94 31.58
CA PHE A 283 -13.99 -9.31 32.97
C PHE A 283 -13.81 -10.81 33.19
N THR A 284 -14.34 -11.66 32.30
CA THR A 284 -14.18 -13.10 32.38
C THR A 284 -12.71 -13.53 32.23
N LEU A 285 -11.94 -12.88 31.35
CA LEU A 285 -10.50 -13.13 31.23
C LEU A 285 -9.75 -12.75 32.50
N ASN A 286 -10.09 -11.62 33.14
CA ASN A 286 -9.48 -11.22 34.40
C ASN A 286 -9.80 -12.22 35.52
N LEU A 287 -11.07 -12.61 35.63
CA LEU A 287 -11.56 -13.53 36.67
C LEU A 287 -10.99 -14.95 36.55
N LEU A 288 -10.90 -15.48 35.33
CA LEU A 288 -10.45 -16.86 35.07
C LEU A 288 -8.97 -16.97 34.73
N GLY A 289 -8.25 -15.84 34.64
CA GLY A 289 -6.84 -15.80 34.26
C GLY A 289 -6.60 -16.25 32.82
N GLY A 290 -7.33 -15.69 31.86
CA GLY A 290 -7.13 -15.92 30.43
C GLY A 290 -5.99 -15.11 29.82
N GLY A 291 -5.74 -15.30 28.53
CA GLY A 291 -4.70 -14.59 27.76
C GLY A 291 -4.08 -15.41 26.63
N LEU A 292 -3.29 -14.76 25.79
CA LEU A 292 -2.55 -15.40 24.67
C LEU A 292 -1.05 -15.28 24.84
N VAL A 293 -0.29 -16.14 24.17
CA VAL A 293 1.19 -16.06 24.13
C VAL A 293 1.71 -14.96 23.20
N SER A 294 0.92 -14.58 22.20
CA SER A 294 1.28 -13.65 21.11
C SER A 294 0.01 -13.01 20.54
N PRO A 295 0.09 -11.83 19.88
CA PRO A 295 -1.05 -11.27 19.16
C PRO A 295 -1.64 -12.25 18.15
N ALA A 296 -2.97 -12.42 18.15
CA ALA A 296 -3.66 -13.20 17.14
C ALA A 296 -3.83 -12.37 15.85
N SER A 297 -3.26 -12.84 14.73
CA SER A 297 -3.40 -12.20 13.43
C SER A 297 -3.58 -13.25 12.32
N PRO A 298 -4.71 -13.24 11.58
CA PRO A 298 -5.91 -12.44 11.83
C PRO A 298 -6.57 -12.81 13.17
N GLY A 299 -7.43 -11.94 13.72
CA GLY A 299 -8.09 -12.12 15.03
C GLY A 299 -9.20 -13.19 15.04
N SER A 300 -8.98 -14.31 14.36
CA SER A 300 -9.94 -15.41 14.24
C SER A 300 -9.96 -16.28 15.49
N ILE A 301 -11.05 -17.03 15.69
CA ILE A 301 -11.09 -18.06 16.73
C ILE A 301 -9.96 -19.08 16.57
N LEU A 302 -9.58 -19.40 15.33
CA LEU A 302 -8.52 -20.36 15.04
C LEU A 302 -7.16 -19.84 15.51
N ALA A 303 -6.84 -18.58 15.19
CA ALA A 303 -5.61 -17.94 15.65
C ALA A 303 -5.60 -17.77 17.18
N VAL A 304 -6.74 -17.38 17.77
CA VAL A 304 -6.90 -17.26 19.22
C VAL A 304 -6.66 -18.59 19.92
N LEU A 305 -7.26 -19.68 19.43
CA LEU A 305 -7.04 -21.01 20.00
C LEU A 305 -5.58 -21.44 19.81
N ALA A 306 -5.01 -21.27 18.62
CA ALA A 306 -3.61 -21.61 18.36
C ALA A 306 -2.63 -20.87 19.28
N MET A 307 -2.88 -19.60 19.57
CA MET A 307 -2.05 -18.77 20.45
C MET A 307 -2.43 -18.89 21.94
N THR A 308 -3.40 -19.75 22.28
CA THR A 308 -3.79 -19.98 23.68
C THR A 308 -2.81 -20.96 24.34
N PRO A 309 -2.16 -20.58 25.44
CA PRO A 309 -1.27 -21.48 26.18
C PRO A 309 -2.05 -22.55 26.92
N LYS A 310 -1.36 -23.65 27.27
CA LYS A 310 -1.92 -24.72 28.08
C LYS A 310 -2.49 -24.16 29.40
N GLY A 311 -3.68 -24.63 29.77
CA GLY A 311 -4.39 -24.18 30.98
C GLY A 311 -5.22 -22.89 30.82
N ALA A 312 -5.08 -22.13 29.72
CA ALA A 312 -5.87 -20.92 29.49
C ALA A 312 -7.09 -21.13 28.55
N TYR A 313 -7.24 -22.32 27.96
CA TYR A 313 -8.33 -22.66 27.03
C TYR A 313 -9.72 -22.42 27.62
N PHE A 314 -9.95 -22.91 28.84
CA PHE A 314 -11.23 -22.73 29.51
C PHE A 314 -11.55 -21.24 29.69
N ALA A 315 -10.60 -20.46 30.22
CA ALA A 315 -10.76 -19.04 30.42
C ALA A 315 -11.05 -18.29 29.10
N ASN A 316 -10.27 -18.55 28.05
CA ASN A 316 -10.41 -17.87 26.77
C ASN A 316 -11.72 -18.23 26.06
N VAL A 317 -12.10 -19.51 26.01
CA VAL A 317 -13.33 -19.97 25.37
C VAL A 317 -14.56 -19.44 26.11
N VAL A 318 -14.56 -19.51 27.45
CA VAL A 318 -15.67 -18.98 28.25
C VAL A 318 -15.78 -17.46 28.11
N ALA A 319 -14.67 -16.73 28.05
CA ALA A 319 -14.69 -15.29 27.82
C ALA A 319 -15.27 -14.92 26.46
N ILE A 320 -14.92 -15.64 25.39
CA ILE A 320 -15.47 -15.43 24.05
C ILE A 320 -16.96 -15.75 24.03
N ALA A 321 -17.37 -16.86 24.64
CA ALA A 321 -18.78 -17.27 24.72
C ALA A 321 -19.63 -16.29 25.55
N ALA A 322 -19.11 -15.79 26.66
CA ALA A 322 -19.79 -14.81 27.50
C ALA A 322 -19.94 -13.46 26.79
N ALA A 323 -18.85 -12.98 26.14
CA ALA A 323 -18.88 -11.78 25.32
C ALA A 323 -19.89 -11.87 24.17
N PHE A 324 -19.92 -13.04 23.49
CA PHE A 324 -20.91 -13.37 22.48
C PHE A 324 -22.33 -13.31 23.02
N ALA A 325 -22.61 -14.00 24.13
CA ALA A 325 -23.95 -14.10 24.68
C ALA A 325 -24.49 -12.72 25.09
N VAL A 326 -23.70 -11.92 25.81
CA VAL A 326 -24.11 -10.58 26.23
C VAL A 326 -24.35 -9.67 25.03
N SER A 327 -23.41 -9.63 24.07
CA SER A 327 -23.59 -8.84 22.85
C SER A 327 -24.81 -9.27 22.05
N PHE A 328 -25.05 -10.58 21.92
CA PHE A 328 -26.22 -11.13 21.24
C PHE A 328 -27.53 -10.70 21.90
N PHE A 329 -27.72 -10.95 23.19
CA PHE A 329 -28.99 -10.64 23.86
C PHE A 329 -29.28 -9.15 23.89
N VAL A 330 -28.27 -8.31 24.15
CA VAL A 330 -28.42 -6.85 24.10
C VAL A 330 -28.77 -6.40 22.67
N SER A 331 -28.11 -6.96 21.65
CA SER A 331 -28.43 -6.67 20.25
C SER A 331 -29.87 -7.05 19.89
N VAL A 332 -30.35 -8.22 20.33
CA VAL A 332 -31.74 -8.65 20.09
C VAL A 332 -32.75 -7.67 20.70
N ILE A 333 -32.52 -7.21 21.93
CA ILE A 333 -33.40 -6.21 22.58
C ILE A 333 -33.39 -4.90 21.78
N LEU A 334 -32.20 -4.43 21.40
CA LEU A 334 -32.06 -3.17 20.67
C LEU A 334 -32.66 -3.23 19.26
N LEU A 335 -32.52 -4.35 18.53
CA LEU A 335 -33.11 -4.54 17.21
C LEU A 335 -34.64 -4.58 17.27
N LYS A 336 -35.22 -5.22 18.29
CA LYS A 336 -36.69 -5.26 18.48
C LYS A 336 -37.29 -3.91 18.87
N SER A 337 -36.49 -3.00 19.41
CA SER A 337 -36.92 -1.67 19.87
C SER A 337 -37.06 -0.62 18.75
N VAL A 338 -36.63 -0.93 17.52
CA VAL A 338 -36.62 0.01 16.39
C VAL A 338 -37.96 -0.07 15.63
N LYS A 339 -38.70 1.05 15.58
CA LYS A 339 -39.84 1.22 14.67
C LYS A 339 -39.35 1.40 13.23
N HIS A 340 -40.01 0.70 12.30
CA HIS A 340 -39.71 0.59 10.86
C HIS A 340 -39.00 1.82 10.25
N LYS A 341 -37.78 1.61 9.76
CA LYS A 341 -37.17 2.37 8.66
C LYS A 341 -36.76 1.39 7.55
N SER A 342 -36.74 1.91 6.33
CA SER A 342 -36.78 1.24 5.02
C SER A 342 -35.69 0.19 4.76
N GLU A 343 -35.96 -0.71 3.82
CA GLU A 343 -35.21 -1.94 3.48
C GLU A 343 -33.83 -1.73 2.82
N ASP A 344 -33.37 -0.49 2.64
CA ASP A 344 -32.17 -0.13 1.85
C ASP A 344 -30.92 0.29 2.69
N ASP A 345 -30.93 0.09 4.02
CA ASP A 345 -29.90 0.67 4.93
C ASP A 345 -28.51 -0.03 4.91
N LEU A 346 -28.40 -1.27 4.43
CA LEU A 346 -27.13 -2.03 4.48
C LEU A 346 -26.13 -1.53 3.44
N SER A 347 -26.57 -1.26 2.21
CA SER A 347 -25.73 -0.74 1.13
C SER A 347 -25.18 0.64 1.51
N ASP A 348 -26.03 1.50 2.06
CA ASP A 348 -25.66 2.82 2.56
C ASP A 348 -24.68 2.79 3.73
N SER A 349 -24.87 1.87 4.67
CA SER A 349 -23.97 1.72 5.81
C SER A 349 -22.63 1.09 5.41
N THR A 350 -22.65 0.19 4.42
CA THR A 350 -21.44 -0.37 3.80
C THR A 350 -20.67 0.74 3.09
N ARG A 351 -21.35 1.64 2.38
CA ARG A 351 -20.75 2.84 1.78
C ARG A 351 -20.14 3.76 2.84
N ARG A 352 -20.88 4.15 3.89
CA ARG A 352 -20.35 4.99 4.99
C ARG A 352 -19.14 4.34 5.66
N MET A 353 -19.18 3.04 5.83
CA MET A 353 -18.07 2.28 6.37
C MET A 353 -16.86 2.31 5.43
N GLN A 354 -17.04 2.10 4.12
CA GLN A 354 -15.98 2.26 3.14
C GLN A 354 -15.41 3.68 3.20
N GLU A 355 -16.24 4.74 3.24
CA GLU A 355 -15.79 6.13 3.39
C GLU A 355 -14.99 6.38 4.68
N MET A 356 -15.40 5.78 5.81
CA MET A 356 -14.67 5.89 7.09
C MET A 356 -13.37 5.08 7.12
N LYS A 357 -13.39 3.85 6.61
CA LYS A 357 -12.21 2.99 6.46
C LYS A 357 -11.19 3.67 5.56
N ALA A 358 -11.69 4.23 4.47
CA ALA A 358 -10.87 4.91 3.51
C ALA A 358 -10.32 6.19 4.18
N SER A 359 -11.12 7.03 4.85
CA SER A 359 -10.62 8.16 5.67
C SER A 359 -9.57 7.75 6.73
N ALA A 360 -9.78 6.64 7.43
CA ALA A 360 -8.87 6.12 8.45
C ALA A 360 -7.57 5.54 7.87
N ASN A 361 -7.61 5.01 6.64
CA ASN A 361 -6.45 4.58 5.85
C ASN A 361 -5.82 5.72 5.03
N GLY A 362 -6.40 6.92 5.03
CA GLY A 362 -5.94 8.05 4.21
C GLY A 362 -6.23 7.83 2.74
N GLN A 363 -7.45 7.33 2.52
CA GLN A 363 -8.26 7.23 1.32
C GLN A 363 -9.64 7.90 1.58
N GLY A 364 -9.73 9.06 2.24
CA GLY A 364 -10.95 9.89 2.14
C GLY A 364 -11.58 9.85 0.74
N SER A 365 -12.84 9.43 0.66
CA SER A 365 -13.63 9.53 -0.57
C SER A 365 -13.79 11.01 -0.92
N VAL A 366 -12.89 11.54 -1.75
CA VAL A 366 -13.07 12.85 -2.35
C VAL A 366 -14.21 12.68 -3.36
N LYS A 367 -15.38 13.25 -3.02
CA LYS A 367 -16.39 13.58 -4.02
C LYS A 367 -15.68 14.25 -5.18
N ALA A 368 -15.88 13.76 -6.39
CA ALA A 368 -15.51 14.46 -7.61
C ALA A 368 -16.21 15.83 -7.61
N GLY A 369 -15.51 16.83 -7.08
CA GLY A 369 -15.95 18.20 -6.94
C GLY A 369 -14.78 19.06 -7.37
N VAL A 370 -14.69 19.26 -8.69
CA VAL A 370 -13.75 20.20 -9.30
C VAL A 370 -14.25 21.61 -8.96
N SER A 371 -13.78 22.17 -7.84
CA SER A 371 -13.99 23.59 -7.51
C SER A 371 -12.66 24.20 -7.05
N GLY A 372 -11.83 24.55 -8.02
CA GLY A 372 -10.67 25.41 -7.87
C GLY A 372 -10.69 26.45 -8.98
N ASP A 373 -10.28 27.68 -8.68
CA ASP A 373 -10.09 28.72 -9.69
C ASP A 373 -8.97 28.26 -10.65
N MET A 374 -9.32 28.09 -11.92
CA MET A 374 -8.43 27.56 -12.98
C MET A 374 -7.63 28.68 -13.67
N SER A 375 -7.91 29.96 -13.36
CA SER A 375 -7.28 31.12 -14.01
C SER A 375 -5.81 31.30 -13.64
N THR A 376 -5.37 30.77 -12.50
CA THR A 376 -4.01 30.94 -11.96
C THR A 376 -3.06 29.77 -12.24
N VAL A 377 -3.55 28.68 -12.84
CA VAL A 377 -2.78 27.45 -13.06
C VAL A 377 -1.72 27.65 -14.15
N ARG A 378 -0.44 27.49 -13.80
CA ARG A 378 0.69 27.50 -14.74
C ARG A 378 1.53 26.24 -14.73
N LYS A 379 1.49 25.43 -13.67
CA LYS A 379 2.26 24.18 -13.56
C LYS A 379 1.37 23.01 -13.15
N ILE A 380 1.17 22.09 -14.08
CA ILE A 380 0.40 20.85 -13.88
C ILE A 380 1.35 19.67 -13.77
N ILE A 381 1.17 18.83 -12.76
CA ILE A 381 1.99 17.64 -12.52
C ILE A 381 1.11 16.40 -12.50
N VAL A 382 1.31 15.48 -13.43
CA VAL A 382 0.69 14.17 -13.35
C VAL A 382 1.60 13.25 -12.52
N ALA A 383 1.10 12.69 -11.42
CA ALA A 383 1.91 11.94 -10.48
C ALA A 383 1.39 10.51 -10.24
N CYS A 384 2.33 9.57 -10.14
CA CYS A 384 2.09 8.19 -9.72
C CYS A 384 3.15 7.77 -8.69
N ASP A 385 3.06 6.56 -8.13
CA ASP A 385 3.94 6.10 -7.05
C ASP A 385 5.43 6.22 -7.40
N ALA A 386 5.83 5.72 -8.57
CA ALA A 386 7.23 5.75 -9.03
C ALA A 386 7.55 6.91 -9.98
N GLY A 387 6.55 7.69 -10.40
CA GLY A 387 6.72 8.75 -11.40
C GLY A 387 7.00 8.26 -12.82
N MET A 388 6.93 6.95 -13.07
CA MET A 388 7.23 6.30 -14.34
C MET A 388 6.04 5.44 -14.79
N GLY A 389 5.77 5.38 -16.09
CA GLY A 389 4.62 4.66 -16.67
C GLY A 389 3.37 5.54 -16.78
N SER A 390 2.32 5.25 -16.02
CA SER A 390 0.98 5.85 -16.15
C SER A 390 0.93 7.37 -15.95
N SER A 391 1.76 7.94 -15.06
CA SER A 391 1.85 9.39 -14.91
C SER A 391 2.59 10.07 -16.06
N ALA A 392 3.57 9.39 -16.66
CA ALA A 392 4.28 9.88 -17.84
C ALA A 392 3.37 9.89 -19.07
N MET A 393 2.55 8.84 -19.24
CA MET A 393 1.54 8.76 -20.30
C MET A 393 0.48 9.86 -20.14
N GLY A 394 -0.14 9.98 -18.96
CA GLY A 394 -1.13 11.03 -18.70
C GLY A 394 -0.58 12.45 -18.84
N ALA A 395 0.68 12.70 -18.43
CA ALA A 395 1.33 13.99 -18.65
C ALA A 395 1.58 14.26 -20.14
N GLY A 396 1.93 13.24 -20.93
CA GLY A 396 2.11 13.35 -22.37
C GLY A 396 0.82 13.74 -23.09
N VAL A 397 -0.29 13.04 -22.79
CA VAL A 397 -1.62 13.31 -23.34
C VAL A 397 -2.08 14.73 -23.02
N LEU A 398 -1.99 15.14 -21.75
CA LEU A 398 -2.42 16.47 -21.33
C LEU A 398 -1.51 17.57 -21.88
N ARG A 399 -0.19 17.35 -21.94
CA ARG A 399 0.76 18.32 -22.53
C ARG A 399 0.41 18.62 -23.97
N LYS A 400 0.11 17.59 -24.76
CA LYS A 400 -0.29 17.73 -26.17
C LYS A 400 -1.59 18.53 -26.29
N LYS A 401 -2.63 18.18 -25.51
CA LYS A 401 -3.92 18.90 -25.54
C LYS A 401 -3.80 20.37 -25.12
N VAL A 402 -3.00 20.68 -24.09
CA VAL A 402 -2.74 22.06 -23.65
C VAL A 402 -1.99 22.87 -24.72
N GLN A 403 -1.05 22.25 -25.43
CA GLN A 403 -0.34 22.87 -26.56
C GLN A 403 -1.26 23.09 -27.77
N ASP A 404 -2.05 22.08 -28.15
CA ASP A 404 -3.02 22.16 -29.26
C ASP A 404 -4.10 23.23 -28.99
N ALA A 405 -4.44 23.46 -27.72
CA ALA A 405 -5.36 24.51 -27.28
C ALA A 405 -4.72 25.91 -27.16
N GLY A 406 -3.44 26.08 -27.51
CA GLY A 406 -2.75 27.37 -27.50
C GLY A 406 -2.31 27.89 -26.12
N LEU A 407 -2.38 27.06 -25.06
CA LEU A 407 -2.03 27.42 -23.69
C LEU A 407 -0.52 27.23 -23.41
N THR A 408 0.34 27.86 -24.20
CA THR A 408 1.80 27.62 -24.18
C THR A 408 2.51 28.06 -22.90
N HIS A 409 1.85 28.84 -22.04
CA HIS A 409 2.37 29.28 -20.74
C HIS A 409 2.13 28.28 -19.61
N ILE A 410 1.40 27.18 -19.87
CA ILE A 410 1.13 26.13 -18.89
C ILE A 410 2.10 24.96 -19.08
N SER A 411 2.91 24.68 -18.08
CA SER A 411 3.86 23.57 -18.05
C SER A 411 3.21 22.31 -17.51
N VAL A 412 3.28 21.21 -18.28
CA VAL A 412 2.76 19.89 -17.87
C VAL A 412 3.92 18.91 -17.75
N ILE A 413 4.18 18.38 -16.55
CA ILE A 413 5.26 17.42 -16.28
C ILE A 413 4.72 16.19 -15.54
N ASN A 414 5.49 15.10 -15.53
CA ASN A 414 5.23 13.97 -14.65
C ASN A 414 6.25 13.93 -13.51
N SER A 415 5.83 13.44 -12.35
CA SER A 415 6.73 13.20 -11.23
C SER A 415 6.27 12.01 -10.39
N ALA A 416 7.19 11.47 -9.60
CA ALA A 416 6.83 10.55 -8.53
C ALA A 416 6.17 11.33 -7.39
N ILE A 417 5.20 10.72 -6.71
CA ILE A 417 4.46 11.40 -5.64
C ILE A 417 5.39 11.88 -4.51
N ASN A 418 6.43 11.11 -4.20
CA ASN A 418 7.46 11.45 -3.21
C ASN A 418 8.44 12.56 -3.68
N SER A 419 8.35 12.98 -4.94
CA SER A 419 9.18 14.00 -5.58
C SER A 419 8.33 15.12 -6.18
N LEU A 420 7.11 15.32 -5.66
CA LEU A 420 6.28 16.46 -6.04
C LEU A 420 6.95 17.75 -5.55
N PRO A 421 7.22 18.72 -6.44
CA PRO A 421 7.81 19.99 -6.08
C PRO A 421 6.77 20.91 -5.41
N ASP A 422 7.25 21.83 -4.56
CA ASP A 422 6.40 22.73 -3.79
C ASP A 422 5.69 23.79 -4.65
N ASP A 423 6.15 24.02 -5.89
CA ASP A 423 5.62 24.99 -6.84
C ASP A 423 4.58 24.42 -7.81
N ALA A 424 4.01 23.24 -7.51
CA ALA A 424 2.93 22.65 -8.29
C ALA A 424 1.60 23.40 -8.06
N ASP A 425 0.94 23.84 -9.15
CA ASP A 425 -0.38 24.49 -9.05
C ASP A 425 -1.51 23.47 -9.11
N LEU A 426 -1.34 22.41 -9.93
CA LEU A 426 -2.32 21.35 -10.14
C LEU A 426 -1.63 19.99 -10.21
N VAL A 427 -2.11 19.02 -9.44
CA VAL A 427 -1.56 17.65 -9.38
C VAL A 427 -2.64 16.64 -9.77
N ILE A 428 -2.35 15.80 -10.76
CA ILE A 428 -3.28 14.80 -11.30
C ILE A 428 -2.76 13.42 -10.97
N THR A 429 -3.56 12.58 -10.32
CA THR A 429 -3.15 11.25 -9.85
C THR A 429 -4.25 10.22 -10.02
N HIS A 430 -3.91 8.93 -9.93
CA HIS A 430 -4.93 7.89 -9.77
C HIS A 430 -5.73 8.13 -8.49
N ARG A 431 -7.01 7.78 -8.45
CA ARG A 431 -7.89 7.92 -7.28
C ARG A 431 -7.27 7.32 -6.02
N ASP A 432 -6.63 6.15 -6.16
CA ASP A 432 -6.00 5.44 -5.04
C ASP A 432 -4.70 6.12 -4.54
N LEU A 433 -4.18 7.08 -5.30
CA LEU A 433 -2.93 7.79 -5.04
C LEU A 433 -3.11 9.27 -4.72
N THR A 434 -4.30 9.85 -4.95
CA THR A 434 -4.56 11.28 -4.77
C THR A 434 -4.28 11.75 -3.36
N GLU A 435 -4.67 11.01 -2.34
CA GLU A 435 -4.39 11.41 -0.97
C GLU A 435 -2.93 11.32 -0.55
N ARG A 436 -2.16 10.48 -1.25
CA ARG A 436 -0.71 10.47 -1.06
C ARG A 436 -0.10 11.72 -1.70
N ALA A 437 -0.58 12.11 -2.87
CA ALA A 437 -0.14 13.35 -3.53
C ALA A 437 -0.52 14.61 -2.74
N MET A 438 -1.74 14.68 -2.17
CA MET A 438 -2.19 15.79 -1.33
C MET A 438 -1.33 15.98 -0.07
N ARG A 439 -0.79 14.89 0.49
CA ARG A 439 0.14 14.97 1.63
C ARG A 439 1.51 15.52 1.25
N HIS A 440 1.94 15.33 0.00
CA HIS A 440 3.24 15.80 -0.49
C HIS A 440 3.18 17.21 -1.08
N ALA A 441 2.05 17.59 -1.69
CA ALA A 441 1.83 18.92 -2.25
C ALA A 441 0.46 19.49 -1.81
N PRO A 442 0.27 19.84 -0.52
CA PRO A 442 -1.01 20.33 0.01
C PRO A 442 -1.43 21.70 -0.55
N GLN A 443 -0.47 22.48 -1.05
CA GLN A 443 -0.69 23.78 -1.68
C GLN A 443 -1.25 23.68 -3.10
N ALA A 444 -1.07 22.55 -3.77
CA ALA A 444 -1.55 22.33 -5.14
C ALA A 444 -3.03 21.95 -5.15
N GLN A 445 -3.73 22.26 -6.24
CA GLN A 445 -5.04 21.68 -6.53
C GLN A 445 -4.86 20.21 -6.93
N HIS A 446 -5.83 19.32 -6.64
CA HIS A 446 -5.70 17.89 -6.95
C HIS A 446 -6.87 17.37 -7.79
N ILE A 447 -6.56 16.59 -8.82
CA ILE A 447 -7.54 15.89 -9.66
C ILE A 447 -7.25 14.38 -9.60
N SER A 448 -8.30 13.61 -9.34
CA SER A 448 -8.27 12.14 -9.32
C SER A 448 -8.76 11.56 -10.63
N LEU A 449 -8.06 10.54 -11.12
CA LEU A 449 -8.42 9.76 -12.30
C LEU A 449 -8.62 8.29 -11.94
N THR A 450 -9.52 7.60 -12.62
CA THR A 450 -9.63 6.13 -12.57
C THR A 450 -8.85 5.43 -13.67
N ASN A 451 -8.54 6.14 -14.76
CA ASN A 451 -7.68 5.66 -15.82
C ASN A 451 -6.87 6.85 -16.36
N PHE A 452 -5.55 6.69 -16.51
CA PHE A 452 -4.66 7.73 -17.03
C PHE A 452 -4.73 7.90 -18.55
N LEU A 453 -5.48 7.03 -19.25
CA LEU A 453 -5.69 7.09 -20.70
C LEU A 453 -7.07 7.67 -21.07
N ASP A 454 -7.87 8.09 -20.09
CA ASP A 454 -9.21 8.65 -20.33
C ASP A 454 -9.13 10.04 -21.00
N SER A 455 -9.20 10.05 -22.33
CA SER A 455 -9.03 11.25 -23.16
C SER A 455 -10.17 12.26 -23.00
N HIS A 456 -11.37 11.82 -22.57
CA HIS A 456 -12.51 12.70 -22.35
C HIS A 456 -12.25 13.64 -21.16
N LEU A 457 -11.72 13.09 -20.07
CA LEU A 457 -11.42 13.87 -18.86
C LEU A 457 -10.33 14.93 -19.12
N TYR A 458 -9.29 14.61 -19.89
CA TYR A 458 -8.26 15.59 -20.27
C TYR A 458 -8.78 16.64 -21.26
N SER A 459 -9.72 16.29 -22.12
CA SER A 459 -10.38 17.24 -23.02
C SER A 459 -11.24 18.24 -22.23
N ASP A 460 -12.01 17.74 -21.26
CA ASP A 460 -12.82 18.57 -20.37
C ASP A 460 -11.96 19.49 -19.50
N LEU A 461 -10.84 18.98 -18.98
CA LEU A 461 -9.88 19.79 -18.21
C LEU A 461 -9.28 20.90 -19.07
N THR A 462 -8.89 20.57 -20.30
CA THR A 462 -8.32 21.54 -21.24
C THR A 462 -9.36 22.62 -21.62
N ALA A 463 -10.60 22.23 -21.90
CA ALA A 463 -11.68 23.17 -22.19
C ALA A 463 -11.96 24.13 -21.01
N ARG A 464 -11.87 23.63 -19.77
CA ARG A 464 -12.00 24.47 -18.56
C ARG A 464 -10.82 25.42 -18.38
N LEU A 465 -9.60 24.98 -18.67
CA LEU A 465 -8.41 25.84 -18.64
C LEU A 465 -8.52 26.97 -19.66
N VAL A 466 -9.00 26.68 -20.88
CA VAL A 466 -9.28 27.70 -21.92
C VAL A 466 -10.35 28.69 -21.44
N ALA A 467 -11.49 28.19 -20.98
CA ALA A 467 -12.60 29.04 -20.52
C ALA A 467 -12.22 29.95 -19.33
N ALA A 468 -11.36 29.46 -18.43
CA ALA A 468 -10.88 30.23 -17.28
C ALA A 468 -9.83 31.29 -17.66
N GLN A 469 -9.11 31.10 -18.76
CA GLN A 469 -8.12 32.03 -19.29
C GLN A 469 -8.79 33.14 -20.12
N ASP A 470 -9.86 32.83 -20.84
CA ASP A 470 -10.65 33.81 -21.62
C ASP A 470 -11.38 34.85 -20.73
N SER A 471 -11.49 34.58 -19.42
CA SER A 471 -12.14 35.47 -18.45
C SER A 471 -11.19 36.50 -17.81
N GLY A 472 -9.90 36.54 -18.19
CA GLY A 472 -8.94 37.49 -17.63
C GLY A 472 -7.68 37.67 -18.48
N ALA A 473 -7.68 38.65 -19.39
CA ALA A 473 -6.47 39.19 -20.03
C ALA A 473 -6.08 40.53 -19.35
N PRO A 474 -4.77 40.89 -19.25
CA PRO A 474 -3.93 41.16 -20.42
C PRO A 474 -2.50 40.55 -20.43
N SER A 475 -1.96 40.49 -21.64
CA SER A 475 -0.61 40.08 -22.09
C SER A 475 0.55 40.92 -21.52
N VAL A 476 1.79 40.37 -21.44
CA VAL A 476 3.06 40.84 -22.08
C VAL A 476 4.20 39.84 -21.78
N GLY A 477 5.01 39.46 -22.78
CA GLY A 477 6.41 39.03 -22.61
C GLY A 477 6.89 37.89 -23.54
N ALA A 478 7.74 38.22 -24.52
CA ALA A 478 8.19 37.37 -25.63
C ALA A 478 9.43 36.47 -25.29
N PRO A 479 10.02 35.71 -26.25
CA PRO A 479 10.27 34.28 -26.12
C PRO A 479 11.70 33.90 -25.69
N VAL A 480 11.87 32.73 -25.07
CA VAL A 480 13.16 32.04 -25.01
C VAL A 480 13.06 30.77 -25.83
N THR A 481 13.62 30.83 -27.03
CA THR A 481 13.90 29.70 -27.90
C THR A 481 14.94 28.80 -27.23
N ALA A 482 14.55 27.58 -26.90
CA ALA A 482 15.49 26.46 -26.77
C ALA A 482 14.96 25.34 -27.67
N THR A 483 15.38 25.38 -28.93
CA THR A 483 15.29 24.25 -29.86
C THR A 483 16.14 23.12 -29.31
N ALA A 484 15.50 22.15 -28.66
CA ALA A 484 16.03 20.79 -28.59
C ALA A 484 15.38 20.03 -29.74
N GLU A 485 16.16 19.72 -30.78
CA GLU A 485 15.75 18.74 -31.78
C GLU A 485 15.38 17.42 -31.09
N PRO A 486 14.30 16.74 -31.48
CA PRO A 486 14.10 15.36 -31.09
C PRO A 486 15.16 14.54 -31.82
N THR A 487 16.18 14.09 -31.11
CA THR A 487 17.05 13.02 -31.58
C THR A 487 16.17 11.80 -31.84
N ASN A 488 15.89 11.50 -33.12
CA ASN A 488 15.24 10.28 -33.57
C ASN A 488 16.09 9.07 -33.14
N LEU A 489 15.87 8.59 -31.92
CA LEU A 489 16.50 7.40 -31.35
C LEU A 489 15.94 6.10 -31.97
N PHE A 490 15.03 6.20 -32.94
CA PHE A 490 14.33 5.06 -33.51
C PHE A 490 14.31 5.12 -35.04
N GLN A 491 14.89 4.11 -35.71
CA GLN A 491 14.66 3.84 -37.13
C GLN A 491 14.17 2.40 -37.26
N LEU A 492 12.85 2.20 -37.18
CA LEU A 492 12.24 0.99 -37.69
C LEU A 492 12.47 0.95 -39.20
N ARG A 493 12.97 -0.18 -39.71
CA ARG A 493 13.27 -0.39 -41.13
C ARG A 493 12.36 -1.49 -41.64
N ALA A 494 12.11 -1.50 -42.95
CA ALA A 494 11.28 -2.50 -43.61
C ALA A 494 11.72 -3.95 -43.28
N GLU A 495 13.02 -4.17 -43.12
CA GLU A 495 13.63 -5.47 -42.76
C GLU A 495 13.27 -5.98 -41.34
N HIS A 496 12.67 -5.14 -40.49
CA HIS A 496 12.25 -5.50 -39.12
C HIS A 496 10.73 -5.59 -38.95
N ILE A 497 9.97 -5.55 -40.06
CA ILE A 497 8.51 -5.62 -40.08
C ILE A 497 8.08 -6.94 -40.72
N PHE A 498 7.32 -7.73 -39.98
CA PHE A 498 6.87 -9.06 -40.36
C PHE A 498 5.34 -9.10 -40.33
N LEU A 499 4.75 -9.07 -41.52
CA LEU A 499 3.29 -9.08 -41.68
C LEU A 499 2.76 -10.51 -41.84
N ASN A 500 1.46 -10.69 -41.58
CA ASN A 500 0.73 -11.93 -41.83
C ASN A 500 1.38 -13.19 -41.22
N GLN A 501 1.83 -13.09 -39.97
CA GLN A 501 2.40 -14.21 -39.22
C GLN A 501 1.30 -15.07 -38.58
N GLN A 502 1.64 -16.32 -38.26
CA GLN A 502 0.79 -17.25 -37.52
C GLN A 502 1.59 -17.88 -36.38
N ALA A 503 0.96 -18.00 -35.22
CA ALA A 503 1.52 -18.68 -34.05
C ALA A 503 0.40 -19.44 -33.33
N ALA A 504 0.68 -20.68 -32.92
CA ALA A 504 -0.24 -21.52 -32.16
C ALA A 504 -0.43 -21.04 -30.72
N ASP A 505 0.60 -20.42 -30.15
CA ASP A 505 0.61 -19.89 -28.79
C ASP A 505 1.55 -18.67 -28.65
N LYS A 506 1.44 -17.99 -27.50
CA LYS A 506 2.31 -16.85 -27.19
C LYS A 506 3.79 -17.20 -27.16
N ALA A 507 4.16 -18.42 -26.76
CA ALA A 507 5.57 -18.82 -26.71
C ALA A 507 6.18 -18.86 -28.11
N GLN A 508 5.44 -19.33 -29.11
CA GLN A 508 5.84 -19.31 -30.51
C GLN A 508 5.96 -17.87 -31.05
N ALA A 509 5.01 -16.99 -30.71
CA ALA A 509 5.05 -15.59 -31.14
C ALA A 509 6.25 -14.83 -30.52
N ILE A 510 6.53 -15.05 -29.23
CA ILE A 510 7.67 -14.48 -28.51
C ILE A 510 8.99 -15.02 -29.06
N ARG A 511 9.07 -16.33 -29.32
CA ARG A 511 10.26 -16.97 -29.90
C ARG A 511 10.57 -16.40 -31.28
N PHE A 512 9.56 -16.26 -32.15
CA PHE A 512 9.73 -15.64 -33.45
C PHE A 512 10.27 -14.22 -33.34
N ALA A 513 9.67 -13.37 -32.51
CA ALA A 513 10.17 -12.01 -32.28
C ALA A 513 11.62 -11.98 -31.77
N GLY A 514 11.96 -12.85 -30.82
CA GLY A 514 13.33 -13.01 -30.32
C GLY A 514 14.32 -13.43 -31.42
N GLU A 515 13.96 -14.39 -32.26
CA GLU A 515 14.79 -14.85 -33.37
C GLU A 515 15.03 -13.75 -34.42
N GLN A 516 14.03 -12.90 -34.70
CA GLN A 516 14.21 -11.74 -35.58
C GLN A 516 15.14 -10.69 -34.96
N LEU A 517 15.09 -10.50 -33.63
CA LEU A 517 16.05 -9.65 -32.93
C LEU A 517 17.48 -10.19 -33.04
N VAL A 518 17.67 -11.52 -32.98
CA VAL A 518 18.97 -12.17 -33.20
C VAL A 518 19.44 -11.98 -34.64
N LYS A 519 18.59 -12.23 -35.63
CA LYS A 519 18.90 -12.08 -37.06
C LYS A 519 19.24 -10.62 -37.42
N GLY A 520 18.56 -9.65 -36.82
CA GLY A 520 18.87 -8.21 -36.96
C GLY A 520 20.16 -7.75 -36.24
N GLY A 521 20.83 -8.67 -35.55
CA GLY A 521 22.07 -8.41 -34.80
C GLY A 521 21.87 -7.55 -33.56
N PHE A 522 20.65 -7.49 -33.00
CA PHE A 522 20.34 -6.69 -31.82
C PHE A 522 20.74 -7.39 -30.52
N VAL A 523 20.63 -8.72 -30.50
CA VAL A 523 20.83 -9.55 -29.30
C VAL A 523 21.55 -10.85 -29.64
N LYS A 524 22.11 -11.50 -28.61
CA LYS A 524 22.66 -12.87 -28.71
C LYS A 524 21.53 -13.92 -28.62
N PRO A 525 21.76 -15.16 -29.09
CA PRO A 525 20.75 -16.23 -29.09
C PRO A 525 20.07 -16.48 -27.74
N ASP A 526 20.84 -16.45 -26.64
CA ASP A 526 20.33 -16.67 -25.28
C ASP A 526 19.26 -15.64 -24.84
N TYR A 527 19.14 -14.51 -25.54
CA TYR A 527 18.13 -13.49 -25.24
C TYR A 527 16.70 -13.98 -25.54
N VAL A 528 16.53 -14.92 -26.47
CA VAL A 528 15.22 -15.48 -26.81
C VAL A 528 14.63 -16.23 -25.61
N ASP A 529 15.44 -17.04 -24.93
CA ASP A 529 14.99 -17.75 -23.74
C ASP A 529 14.72 -16.77 -22.59
N ALA A 530 15.49 -15.69 -22.48
CA ALA A 530 15.22 -14.63 -21.51
C ALA A 530 13.90 -13.89 -21.75
N MET A 531 13.45 -13.72 -23.00
CA MET A 531 12.13 -13.16 -23.30
C MET A 531 11.01 -14.09 -22.84
N LEU A 532 11.19 -15.41 -23.01
CA LEU A 532 10.23 -16.41 -22.54
C LEU A 532 10.19 -16.51 -21.02
N GLU A 533 11.33 -16.45 -20.35
CA GLU A 533 11.39 -16.40 -18.87
C GLU A 533 10.74 -15.13 -18.33
N ARG A 534 10.93 -13.98 -19.00
CA ARG A 534 10.28 -12.72 -18.62
C ARG A 534 8.76 -12.82 -18.68
N GLU A 535 8.23 -13.45 -19.72
CA GLU A 535 6.78 -13.67 -19.88
C GLU A 535 6.19 -14.55 -18.78
N LYS A 536 6.93 -15.56 -18.29
CA LYS A 536 6.48 -16.43 -17.19
C LYS A 536 6.26 -15.70 -15.87
N LEU A 537 6.97 -14.59 -15.64
CA LEU A 537 6.83 -13.79 -14.42
C LEU A 537 5.52 -13.00 -14.41
N THR A 538 5.19 -12.38 -15.55
CA THR A 538 3.98 -11.59 -15.76
C THR A 538 3.81 -11.40 -17.27
N SER A 539 2.57 -11.51 -17.75
CA SER A 539 2.23 -11.33 -19.17
C SER A 539 2.77 -10.00 -19.71
N THR A 540 3.30 -10.03 -20.92
CA THR A 540 3.75 -8.84 -21.67
C THR A 540 2.65 -8.26 -22.55
N TYR A 541 1.42 -8.73 -22.40
CA TYR A 541 0.22 -8.11 -22.96
C TYR A 541 -0.03 -6.75 -22.32
N LEU A 542 -0.35 -5.74 -23.15
CA LEU A 542 -0.57 -4.36 -22.70
C LEU A 542 -2.02 -3.88 -22.88
N GLY A 543 -2.92 -4.74 -23.36
CA GLY A 543 -4.28 -4.35 -23.77
C GLY A 543 -4.37 -3.98 -25.25
N GLU A 544 -5.60 -3.76 -25.73
CA GLU A 544 -5.91 -3.32 -27.10
C GLU A 544 -5.20 -4.12 -28.21
N SER A 545 -5.15 -5.45 -28.07
CA SER A 545 -4.52 -6.36 -29.05
C SER A 545 -3.00 -6.21 -29.22
N ILE A 546 -2.28 -5.62 -28.26
CA ILE A 546 -0.83 -5.39 -28.33
C ILE A 546 -0.08 -6.16 -27.23
N ALA A 547 1.00 -6.84 -27.61
CA ALA A 547 1.97 -7.44 -26.70
C ALA A 547 3.39 -6.95 -26.98
N VAL A 548 4.19 -6.74 -25.92
CA VAL A 548 5.54 -6.18 -26.02
C VAL A 548 6.58 -7.02 -25.28
N PRO A 549 6.93 -8.20 -25.84
CA PRO A 549 7.89 -9.08 -25.21
C PRO A 549 9.31 -8.50 -25.23
N HIS A 550 10.02 -8.66 -24.11
CA HIS A 550 11.39 -8.21 -23.88
C HIS A 550 12.09 -9.16 -22.89
N GLY A 551 13.42 -9.17 -22.88
CA GLY A 551 14.19 -10.05 -22.00
C GLY A 551 14.17 -9.62 -20.52
N THR A 552 14.56 -10.52 -19.62
CA THR A 552 14.73 -10.21 -18.18
C THR A 552 15.83 -9.17 -17.92
N ILE A 553 15.87 -8.63 -16.69
CA ILE A 553 16.87 -7.63 -16.28
C ILE A 553 18.29 -8.23 -16.30
N GLU A 554 18.43 -9.51 -15.98
CA GLU A 554 19.70 -10.24 -15.92
C GLU A 554 20.29 -10.46 -17.32
N ALA A 555 19.43 -10.56 -18.34
CA ALA A 555 19.82 -10.79 -19.73
C ALA A 555 20.27 -9.51 -20.47
N LYS A 556 20.36 -8.35 -19.80
CA LYS A 556 20.81 -7.08 -20.39
C LYS A 556 22.18 -7.17 -21.08
N ASN A 557 23.09 -7.98 -20.54
CA ASN A 557 24.42 -8.20 -21.11
C ASN A 557 24.40 -8.95 -22.46
N GLN A 558 23.24 -9.50 -22.83
CA GLN A 558 23.02 -10.19 -24.11
C GLN A 558 22.51 -9.25 -25.21
N VAL A 559 22.21 -7.98 -24.89
CA VAL A 559 21.82 -6.96 -25.87
C VAL A 559 23.07 -6.30 -26.46
N LEU A 560 23.26 -6.45 -27.77
CA LEU A 560 24.37 -5.89 -28.54
C LEU A 560 24.09 -4.42 -28.91
N LYS A 561 22.87 -4.13 -29.38
CA LYS A 561 22.37 -2.79 -29.73
C LYS A 561 20.85 -2.72 -29.53
N THR A 562 20.34 -1.52 -29.24
CA THR A 562 18.88 -1.30 -29.10
C THR A 562 18.17 -1.55 -30.43
N GLY A 563 17.05 -2.25 -30.39
CA GLY A 563 16.34 -2.74 -31.57
C GLY A 563 14.89 -3.11 -31.32
N VAL A 564 14.10 -3.04 -32.38
CA VAL A 564 12.69 -3.43 -32.37
C VAL A 564 12.37 -4.25 -33.59
N VAL A 565 11.51 -5.25 -33.40
CA VAL A 565 10.87 -5.99 -34.46
C VAL A 565 9.36 -5.90 -34.30
N PHE A 566 8.66 -5.72 -35.42
CA PHE A 566 7.20 -5.63 -35.46
C PHE A 566 6.65 -6.91 -36.11
N CYS A 567 5.79 -7.64 -35.40
CA CYS A 567 5.18 -8.86 -35.91
C CYS A 567 3.65 -8.73 -35.84
N GLN A 568 2.97 -8.87 -36.99
CA GLN A 568 1.52 -8.83 -37.10
C GLN A 568 0.95 -10.24 -37.22
N TYR A 569 -0.08 -10.54 -36.42
CA TYR A 569 -0.83 -11.80 -36.38
C TYR A 569 -2.32 -11.49 -36.59
N PRO A 570 -2.82 -11.49 -37.84
CA PRO A 570 -4.21 -11.08 -38.14
C PRO A 570 -5.27 -11.90 -37.38
N ASP A 571 -5.04 -13.20 -37.22
CA ASP A 571 -5.94 -14.12 -36.51
C ASP A 571 -5.87 -13.99 -34.98
N GLY A 572 -4.91 -13.21 -34.46
CA GLY A 572 -4.64 -13.04 -33.04
C GLY A 572 -3.92 -14.23 -32.39
N VAL A 573 -3.24 -13.96 -31.30
CA VAL A 573 -2.56 -14.95 -30.46
C VAL A 573 -2.98 -14.69 -29.02
N ARG A 574 -3.40 -15.73 -28.28
CA ARG A 574 -3.77 -15.58 -26.87
C ARG A 574 -2.51 -15.35 -26.03
N PHE A 575 -2.45 -14.22 -25.32
CA PHE A 575 -1.32 -13.85 -24.47
C PHE A 575 -1.64 -13.94 -22.97
N GLY A 576 -2.91 -13.79 -22.59
CA GLY A 576 -3.36 -13.82 -21.20
C GLY A 576 -4.11 -15.07 -20.75
N ASP A 577 -4.47 -15.06 -19.46
CA ASP A 577 -5.27 -16.10 -18.83
C ASP A 577 -6.78 -15.88 -19.08
N GLU A 578 -7.21 -14.62 -19.25
CA GLU A 578 -8.59 -14.27 -19.64
C GLU A 578 -8.81 -14.48 -21.15
N ASP A 579 -10.07 -14.73 -21.56
CA ASP A 579 -10.41 -15.11 -22.94
C ASP A 579 -10.32 -13.93 -23.93
N ASP A 580 -10.32 -12.69 -23.45
CA ASP A 580 -10.22 -11.44 -24.21
C ASP A 580 -8.78 -10.90 -24.36
N GLU A 581 -7.79 -11.55 -23.74
CA GLU A 581 -6.37 -11.17 -23.85
C GLU A 581 -5.71 -11.76 -25.12
N VAL A 582 -6.12 -11.25 -26.28
CA VAL A 582 -5.63 -11.69 -27.61
C VAL A 582 -4.81 -10.59 -28.26
N ALA A 583 -3.52 -10.85 -28.51
CA ALA A 583 -2.63 -9.92 -29.22
C ALA A 583 -2.62 -10.19 -30.73
N ARG A 584 -2.89 -9.15 -31.54
CA ARG A 584 -2.68 -9.15 -32.99
C ARG A 584 -1.36 -8.50 -33.39
N LEU A 585 -0.78 -7.68 -32.51
CA LEU A 585 0.50 -7.01 -32.72
C LEU A 585 1.48 -7.44 -31.62
N VAL A 586 2.60 -8.03 -32.02
CA VAL A 586 3.67 -8.45 -31.09
C VAL A 586 4.94 -7.69 -31.45
N ILE A 587 5.38 -6.84 -30.52
CA ILE A 587 6.50 -5.93 -30.74
C ILE A 587 7.67 -6.35 -29.85
N GLY A 588 8.64 -7.04 -30.44
CA GLY A 588 9.83 -7.50 -29.72
C GLY A 588 10.82 -6.35 -29.52
N ILE A 589 11.25 -6.13 -28.27
CA ILE A 589 12.18 -5.04 -27.93
C ILE A 589 13.45 -5.58 -27.30
N ALA A 590 14.59 -5.09 -27.80
CA ALA A 590 15.90 -5.22 -27.19
C ALA A 590 16.42 -3.83 -26.81
N ALA A 591 16.78 -3.61 -25.54
CA ALA A 591 17.32 -2.32 -25.09
C ALA A 591 18.44 -2.50 -24.07
N ARG A 592 19.53 -1.72 -24.19
CA ARG A 592 20.67 -1.81 -23.25
C ARG A 592 20.39 -1.14 -21.90
N ASN A 593 19.43 -0.20 -21.84
CA ASN A 593 19.10 0.62 -20.65
C ASN A 593 17.57 0.80 -20.49
N ASN A 594 17.12 1.89 -19.82
CA ASN A 594 15.72 2.36 -19.78
C ASN A 594 15.17 2.82 -21.16
N GLU A 595 15.93 2.62 -22.23
CA GLU A 595 15.56 2.93 -23.62
C GLU A 595 14.36 2.11 -24.10
N HIS A 596 14.10 0.92 -23.53
CA HIS A 596 12.87 0.17 -23.81
C HIS A 596 11.62 1.02 -23.51
N ILE A 597 11.65 1.88 -22.49
CA ILE A 597 10.51 2.75 -22.17
C ILE A 597 10.35 3.85 -23.22
N GLN A 598 11.43 4.44 -23.73
CA GLN A 598 11.34 5.45 -24.80
C GLN A 598 10.82 4.85 -26.10
N VAL A 599 11.22 3.61 -26.39
CA VAL A 599 10.76 2.82 -27.54
C VAL A 599 9.29 2.44 -27.39
N ILE A 600 8.87 1.93 -26.22
CA ILE A 600 7.48 1.62 -25.90
C ILE A 600 6.63 2.89 -26.00
N THR A 601 7.02 3.98 -25.35
CA THR A 601 6.29 5.27 -25.43
C THR A 601 6.13 5.76 -26.87
N SER A 602 7.14 5.59 -27.72
CA SER A 602 7.05 6.01 -29.13
C SER A 602 6.11 5.12 -29.96
N LEU A 603 6.15 3.79 -29.72
CA LEU A 603 5.25 2.83 -30.37
C LEU A 603 3.81 2.96 -29.87
N THR A 604 3.61 3.09 -28.55
CA THR A 604 2.28 3.24 -27.93
C THR A 604 1.62 4.55 -28.37
N ASN A 605 2.34 5.68 -28.47
CA ASN A 605 1.80 6.94 -29.01
C ASN A 605 1.30 6.83 -30.47
N ALA A 606 1.90 5.93 -31.27
CA ALA A 606 1.46 5.67 -32.65
C ALA A 606 0.28 4.67 -32.69
N LEU A 607 0.05 3.94 -31.61
CA LEU A 607 -0.95 2.87 -31.48
C LEU A 607 -2.16 3.26 -30.61
N ASP A 608 -2.21 4.48 -30.06
CA ASP A 608 -3.31 5.00 -29.20
C ASP A 608 -4.64 5.27 -29.95
N ASP A 609 -4.75 4.90 -31.23
CA ASP A 609 -5.96 5.05 -32.04
C ASP A 609 -6.45 3.65 -32.45
N GLU A 610 -7.63 3.23 -31.96
CA GLU A 610 -8.25 1.94 -32.28
C GLU A 610 -8.37 1.72 -33.81
N THR A 611 -8.53 2.80 -34.59
CA THR A 611 -8.59 2.71 -36.05
C THR A 611 -7.23 2.40 -36.67
N ILE A 612 -6.14 2.85 -36.03
CA ILE A 612 -4.76 2.54 -36.43
C ILE A 612 -4.41 1.11 -36.04
N ILE A 613 -4.79 0.64 -34.85
CA ILE A 613 -4.57 -0.76 -34.43
C ILE A 613 -5.28 -1.71 -35.39
N GLU A 614 -6.55 -1.47 -35.71
CA GLU A 614 -7.29 -2.32 -36.64
C GLU A 614 -6.68 -2.31 -38.05
N ARG A 615 -6.21 -1.14 -38.52
CA ARG A 615 -5.48 -1.03 -39.78
C ARG A 615 -4.15 -1.78 -39.74
N LEU A 616 -3.36 -1.63 -38.67
CA LEU A 616 -2.09 -2.33 -38.49
C LEU A 616 -2.25 -3.83 -38.27
N ALA A 617 -3.40 -4.29 -37.77
CA ALA A 617 -3.71 -5.71 -37.62
C ALA A 617 -4.00 -6.41 -38.97
N HIS A 618 -4.45 -5.65 -39.98
CA HIS A 618 -4.92 -6.19 -41.26
C HIS A 618 -4.14 -5.70 -42.48
N THR A 619 -3.27 -4.69 -42.33
CA THR A 619 -2.50 -4.14 -43.45
C THR A 619 -1.57 -5.19 -44.05
N ARG A 620 -1.39 -5.15 -45.37
CA ARG A 620 -0.48 -6.01 -46.13
C ARG A 620 0.73 -5.25 -46.66
N ASP A 621 0.84 -3.97 -46.32
CA ASP A 621 1.89 -3.09 -46.81
C ASP A 621 2.83 -2.71 -45.67
N VAL A 622 4.12 -3.04 -45.84
CA VAL A 622 5.18 -2.69 -44.89
C VAL A 622 5.36 -1.17 -44.81
N GLN A 623 5.11 -0.46 -45.92
CA GLN A 623 5.21 1.01 -45.94
C GLN A 623 4.11 1.65 -45.09
N ASP A 624 2.90 1.06 -45.08
CA ASP A 624 1.80 1.50 -44.23
C ASP A 624 2.18 1.44 -42.74
N VAL A 625 2.85 0.35 -42.33
CA VAL A 625 3.39 0.23 -40.96
C VAL A 625 4.46 1.27 -40.67
N LEU A 626 5.39 1.52 -41.60
CA LEU A 626 6.43 2.52 -41.42
C LEU A 626 5.85 3.94 -41.33
N ASP A 627 4.86 4.27 -42.15
CA ASP A 627 4.23 5.59 -42.17
C ASP A 627 3.45 5.84 -40.88
N LEU A 628 2.65 4.85 -40.45
CA LEU A 628 1.86 4.91 -39.21
C LEU A 628 2.74 5.01 -37.97
N LEU A 629 3.86 4.27 -37.90
CA LEU A 629 4.76 4.27 -36.75
C LEU A 629 5.81 5.40 -36.77
N SER A 630 6.03 6.08 -37.90
CA SER A 630 6.97 7.21 -38.02
C SER A 630 6.33 8.59 -37.82
N GLY A 631 5.01 8.65 -37.60
CA GLY A 631 4.28 9.89 -37.32
C GLY A 631 4.16 10.85 -38.52
N LYS A 632 4.47 10.41 -39.74
CA LYS A 632 4.20 11.19 -40.95
C LYS A 632 2.72 11.05 -41.30
N LYS A 633 1.93 12.06 -40.93
CA LYS A 633 0.59 12.24 -41.48
C LYS A 633 0.72 12.38 -43.00
N ASN A 634 0.16 11.41 -43.74
CA ASN A 634 -0.17 11.64 -45.15
C ASN A 634 -1.18 12.78 -45.21
N ALA A 635 -0.92 13.70 -46.15
CA ALA A 635 -1.57 15.00 -46.34
C ALA A 635 -3.10 14.93 -46.43
#